data_AF-A0A2S8ZJA4-F1
#
_entry.id   AF-A0A2S8ZJA4-F1
#
_cell.length_a   1.000
_cell.length_b   1.000
_cell.length_c   1.000
_cell.angle_alpha   90.00
_cell.angle_beta   90.00
_cell.angle_gamma   90.00
#
_symmetry.space_group_name_H-M   'P 1'
#
loop_
_entity.id
_entity.type
_entity.pdbx_description
1 polymer ?
#
loop_
_entity_poly.entity_id
_entity_poly.type
_entity_poly.pdbx_seq_one_letter_code
_entity_poly.pdbx_strand_id
1 'polypeptide(L)'
;MSIDDCVTILTVRGVTLEAGLSPTEIIGVEERFGFEFNPDHRRLLETVQPTGERWLDWRNESPASIEARLAWPLEGLLFDVEHDSFWPSTWPKKPDTRAEQFQIAADRIATWPMLVPIFAHRYLPAHPFSGGAPVFS
;
A
#
# COMPACT_ATOMS: atom_id res chain seq x y z
N MET A 1 0.51 6.52 -19.60
CA MET A 1 1.38 7.58 -19.07
C MET A 1 2.76 6.98 -18.94
N SER A 2 3.80 7.64 -19.46
CA SER A 2 5.17 7.17 -19.32
C SER A 2 5.71 7.48 -17.92
N ILE A 3 6.83 6.87 -17.53
CA ILE A 3 7.47 7.22 -16.25
C ILE A 3 7.98 8.67 -16.26
N ASP A 4 8.46 9.15 -17.41
CA ASP A 4 8.94 10.53 -17.57
C ASP A 4 7.80 11.54 -17.41
N ASP A 5 6.60 11.21 -17.90
CA ASP A 5 5.39 12.02 -17.65
C ASP A 5 5.07 12.09 -16.15
N CYS A 6 5.15 10.95 -15.45
CA CYS A 6 4.91 10.88 -14.00
C CYS A 6 5.91 11.75 -13.23
N VAL A 7 7.21 11.62 -13.52
CA VAL A 7 8.27 12.42 -12.89
C VAL A 7 8.01 13.90 -13.15
N THR A 8 7.72 14.27 -14.39
CA THR A 8 7.38 15.66 -14.77
C THR A 8 6.20 16.19 -13.96
N ILE A 9 5.12 15.43 -13.84
CA ILE A 9 3.94 15.83 -13.06
C ILE A 9 4.32 16.03 -11.59
N LEU A 10 5.06 15.11 -10.98
CA LEU A 10 5.46 15.21 -9.57
C LEU A 10 6.33 16.46 -9.33
N THR A 11 7.32 16.70 -10.21
CA THR A 11 8.18 17.89 -10.12
C THR A 11 7.38 19.18 -10.28
N VAL A 12 6.49 19.27 -11.28
CA VAL A 12 5.64 20.47 -11.50
C VAL A 12 4.70 20.73 -10.31
N ARG A 13 4.30 19.66 -9.60
CA ARG A 13 3.48 19.77 -8.38
C ARG A 13 4.30 20.06 -7.12
N GLY A 14 5.62 20.26 -7.24
CA GLY A 14 6.48 20.62 -6.13
C GLY A 14 6.78 19.46 -5.18
N VAL A 15 6.61 18.20 -5.63
CA VAL A 15 6.98 17.02 -4.83
C VAL A 15 8.51 16.91 -4.81
N THR A 16 9.08 16.72 -3.62
CA THR A 16 10.50 16.42 -3.45
C THR A 16 10.78 15.03 -4.00
N LEU A 17 11.72 14.94 -4.93
CA LEU A 17 12.16 13.68 -5.53
C LEU A 17 13.62 13.44 -5.18
N GLU A 18 13.88 12.35 -4.46
CA GLU A 18 15.22 11.85 -4.20
C GLU A 18 15.64 10.85 -5.29
N ALA A 19 16.93 10.47 -5.27
CA ALA A 19 17.43 9.40 -6.12
C ALA A 19 16.62 8.11 -5.91
N GLY A 20 16.30 7.46 -7.02
CA GLY A 20 15.60 6.18 -7.03
C GLY A 20 16.30 5.14 -6.14
N LEU A 21 15.52 4.17 -5.67
CA LEU A 21 16.03 3.03 -4.93
C LEU A 21 16.84 2.14 -5.87
N SER A 22 18.02 1.74 -5.42
CA SER A 22 18.82 0.74 -6.12
C SER A 22 18.13 -0.63 -6.10
N PRO A 23 18.49 -1.55 -7.02
CA PRO A 23 17.94 -2.91 -7.00
C PRO A 23 18.10 -3.62 -5.65
N THR A 24 19.23 -3.41 -4.96
CA THR A 24 19.48 -3.99 -3.64
C THR A 24 18.58 -3.39 -2.56
N GLU A 25 18.31 -2.08 -2.61
CA GLU A 25 17.38 -1.44 -1.68
C GLU A 25 15.94 -1.94 -1.89
N ILE A 26 15.51 -2.09 -3.14
CA ILE A 26 14.19 -2.66 -3.46
C ILE A 26 14.08 -4.08 -2.90
N ILE A 27 15.03 -4.96 -3.22
CA ILE A 27 15.03 -6.34 -2.72
C ILE A 27 15.03 -6.36 -1.18
N GLY A 28 15.83 -5.50 -0.54
CA GLY A 28 15.88 -5.41 0.92
C GLY A 28 14.56 -4.99 1.55
N VAL A 29 13.78 -4.11 0.90
CA VAL A 29 12.43 -3.75 1.35
C VAL A 29 11.46 -4.92 1.15
N GLU A 30 11.47 -5.55 -0.03
CA GLU A 30 10.61 -6.67 -0.39
C GLU A 30 10.81 -7.86 0.57
N GLU A 31 12.06 -8.25 0.83
CA GLU A 31 12.42 -9.32 1.77
C GLU A 31 12.03 -8.98 3.21
N ARG A 32 12.26 -7.73 3.63
CA ARG A 32 12.00 -7.30 5.00
C ARG A 32 10.52 -7.33 5.36
N PHE A 33 9.66 -6.88 4.45
CA PHE A 33 8.23 -6.73 4.72
C PHE A 33 7.36 -7.81 4.07
N GLY A 34 7.97 -8.76 3.35
CA GLY A 34 7.30 -9.96 2.87
C GLY A 34 6.33 -9.72 1.71
N PHE A 35 6.65 -8.79 0.80
CA PHE A 35 5.88 -8.52 -0.41
C PHE A 35 6.80 -8.20 -1.58
N GLU A 36 6.29 -8.31 -2.81
CA GLU A 36 6.96 -7.77 -4.00
C GLU A 36 6.18 -6.55 -4.49
N PHE A 37 6.88 -5.47 -4.82
CA PHE A 37 6.24 -4.30 -5.40
C PHE A 37 5.59 -4.68 -6.74
N ASN A 38 4.41 -4.12 -7.03
CA ASN A 38 3.91 -4.23 -8.40
C ASN A 38 4.83 -3.47 -9.38
N PRO A 39 4.80 -3.81 -10.68
CA PRO A 39 5.74 -3.26 -11.65
C PRO A 39 5.71 -1.73 -11.76
N ASP A 40 4.55 -1.09 -11.59
CA ASP A 40 4.42 0.37 -11.72
C ASP A 40 5.01 1.10 -10.51
N HIS A 41 4.74 0.61 -9.30
CA HIS A 41 5.30 1.16 -8.07
C HIS A 41 6.80 0.96 -8.02
N ARG A 42 7.26 -0.25 -8.36
CA ARG A 42 8.69 -0.57 -8.48
C ARG A 42 9.39 0.35 -9.47
N ARG A 43 8.83 0.50 -10.68
CA ARG A 43 9.39 1.37 -11.72
C ARG A 43 9.48 2.83 -11.27
N LEU A 44 8.46 3.33 -10.55
CA LEU A 44 8.53 4.66 -9.97
C LEU A 44 9.71 4.75 -9.01
N LEU A 45 9.76 3.88 -7.99
CA LEU A 45 10.78 3.90 -6.94
C LEU A 45 12.20 3.69 -7.47
N GLU A 46 12.41 2.83 -8.47
CA GLU A 46 13.71 2.64 -9.12
C GLU A 46 14.14 3.87 -9.95
N THR A 47 13.18 4.68 -10.42
CA THR A 47 13.46 5.91 -11.19
C THR A 47 13.71 7.10 -10.27
N VAL A 48 12.80 7.34 -9.33
CA VAL A 48 12.85 8.41 -8.33
C VAL A 48 12.11 7.97 -7.07
N GLN A 49 12.54 8.46 -5.91
CA GLN A 49 11.81 8.26 -4.67
C GLN A 49 11.12 9.57 -4.27
N PRO A 50 9.78 9.68 -4.37
CA PRO A 50 9.08 10.80 -3.78
C PRO A 50 9.21 10.79 -2.26
N THR A 51 9.52 11.94 -1.67
CA THR A 51 9.68 12.10 -0.22
C THR A 51 8.97 13.37 0.29
N GLY A 52 8.91 13.53 1.61
CA GLY A 52 8.28 14.68 2.26
C GLY A 52 6.75 14.61 2.33
N GLU A 53 6.15 15.62 2.97
CA GLU A 53 4.71 15.70 3.32
C GLU A 53 4.15 14.37 3.88
N ARG A 54 3.47 13.59 3.02
CA ARG A 54 2.81 12.31 3.35
C ARG A 54 3.30 11.15 2.49
N TRP A 55 4.30 11.37 1.63
CA TRP A 55 4.98 10.31 0.90
C TRP A 55 5.72 9.40 1.88
N LEU A 56 5.89 8.15 1.51
CA LEU A 56 6.66 7.20 2.31
C LEU A 56 8.13 7.22 1.87
N ASP A 57 9.02 7.59 2.80
CA ASP A 57 10.45 7.46 2.58
C ASP A 57 10.94 6.05 2.95
N TRP A 58 10.86 5.12 1.99
CA TRP A 58 11.39 3.76 2.09
C TRP A 58 12.87 3.64 2.55
N ARG A 59 13.69 4.67 2.36
CA ARG A 59 15.12 4.64 2.70
C ARG A 59 15.37 5.06 4.13
N ASN A 60 14.64 6.07 4.61
CA ASN A 60 14.92 6.72 5.89
C ASN A 60 13.82 6.52 6.96
N GLU A 61 12.62 6.06 6.59
CA GLU A 61 11.60 5.75 7.60
C GLU A 61 11.97 4.55 8.46
N SER A 62 11.56 4.62 9.73
CA SER A 62 11.78 3.50 10.64
C SER A 62 10.92 2.29 10.24
N PRO A 63 11.39 1.07 10.50
CA PRO A 63 10.66 -0.15 10.16
C PRO A 63 9.26 -0.21 10.79
N ALA A 64 9.15 0.20 12.06
CA ALA A 64 7.88 0.24 12.78
C ALA A 64 6.88 1.21 12.15
N SER A 65 7.34 2.32 11.58
CA SER A 65 6.48 3.28 10.87
C SER A 65 5.96 2.69 9.56
N ILE A 66 6.83 2.00 8.81
CA ILE A 66 6.42 1.30 7.58
C ILE A 66 5.43 0.19 7.90
N GLU A 67 5.68 -0.62 8.93
CA GLU A 67 4.78 -1.67 9.42
C GLU A 67 3.40 -1.11 9.79
N ALA A 68 3.36 0.03 10.50
CA ALA A 68 2.10 0.70 10.83
C ALA A 68 1.34 1.13 9.57
N ARG A 69 2.03 1.68 8.55
CA ARG A 69 1.37 2.06 7.29
C ARG A 69 0.87 0.86 6.49
N LEU A 70 1.58 -0.27 6.53
CA LEU A 70 1.18 -1.54 5.91
C LEU A 70 -0.01 -2.19 6.63
N ALA A 71 -0.14 -2.00 7.95
CA ALA A 71 -1.25 -2.51 8.74
C ALA A 71 -2.55 -1.69 8.57
N TRP A 72 -2.42 -0.40 8.23
CA TRP A 72 -3.54 0.53 8.19
C TRP A 72 -4.74 0.10 7.33
N PRO A 73 -4.58 -0.54 6.14
CA PRO A 73 -5.73 -1.02 5.39
C PRO A 73 -6.58 -2.05 6.15
N LEU A 74 -5.97 -2.93 6.94
CA LEU A 74 -6.69 -3.85 7.81
C LEU A 74 -7.38 -3.08 8.95
N GLU A 75 -6.71 -2.12 9.56
CA GLU A 75 -7.30 -1.30 10.62
C GLU A 75 -8.53 -0.52 10.12
N GLY A 76 -8.45 0.08 8.93
CA GLY A 76 -9.57 0.76 8.29
C GLY A 76 -10.73 -0.18 7.97
N LEU A 77 -10.43 -1.38 7.44
CA LEU A 77 -11.45 -2.41 7.20
C LEU A 77 -12.17 -2.81 8.49
N LEU A 78 -11.43 -3.05 9.57
CA LEU A 78 -12.02 -3.43 10.86
C LEU A 78 -12.84 -2.29 11.47
N PHE A 79 -12.39 -1.04 11.31
CA PHE A 79 -13.13 0.15 11.69
C PHE A 79 -14.49 0.21 10.95
N ASP A 80 -14.50 0.00 9.63
CA ASP A 80 -15.73 0.02 8.83
C ASP A 80 -16.67 -1.15 9.18
N VAL A 81 -16.13 -2.32 9.53
CA VAL A 81 -16.93 -3.46 10.02
C VAL A 81 -17.61 -3.14 11.35
N GLU A 82 -16.92 -2.41 12.23
CA GLU A 82 -17.40 -2.03 13.56
C GLU A 82 -18.43 -0.91 13.51
N HIS A 83 -18.14 0.14 12.76
CA HIS A 83 -18.86 1.41 12.83
C HIS A 83 -19.84 1.62 11.67
N ASP A 84 -19.63 0.92 10.55
CA ASP A 84 -20.44 1.08 9.35
C ASP A 84 -21.16 -0.22 8.96
N SER A 85 -21.95 -0.13 7.89
CA SER A 85 -22.63 -1.29 7.29
C SER A 85 -21.71 -2.10 6.37
N PHE A 86 -20.39 -2.00 6.53
CA PHE A 86 -19.45 -2.74 5.69
C PHE A 86 -19.56 -4.23 5.97
N TRP A 87 -20.20 -4.94 5.05
CA TRP A 87 -20.27 -6.39 5.03
C TRP A 87 -20.60 -6.85 3.60
N PRO A 88 -19.60 -7.13 2.76
CA PRO A 88 -19.84 -7.53 1.37
C PRO A 88 -20.75 -8.75 1.26
N SER A 89 -21.68 -8.76 0.30
CA SER A 89 -22.60 -9.89 0.10
C SER A 89 -21.92 -11.19 -0.33
N THR A 90 -20.66 -11.11 -0.75
CA THR A 90 -19.80 -12.26 -1.07
C THR A 90 -19.21 -12.93 0.18
N TRP A 91 -19.29 -12.28 1.34
CA TRP A 91 -18.86 -12.84 2.61
C TRP A 91 -19.97 -13.74 3.20
N PRO A 92 -19.63 -14.63 4.16
CA PRO A 92 -20.63 -15.38 4.90
C PRO A 92 -21.64 -14.45 5.58
N LYS A 93 -22.78 -14.98 6.03
CA LYS A 93 -23.75 -14.22 6.81
C LYS A 93 -23.04 -13.52 7.98
N LYS A 94 -23.30 -12.22 8.17
CA LYS A 94 -22.72 -11.42 9.27
C LYS A 94 -23.05 -12.08 10.61
N PRO A 95 -22.05 -12.51 11.41
CA PRO A 95 -22.26 -13.06 12.74
C PRO A 95 -22.80 -12.01 13.72
N ASP A 96 -23.33 -12.46 14.85
CA ASP A 96 -23.87 -11.56 15.88
C ASP A 96 -22.75 -10.95 16.76
N THR A 97 -21.61 -11.64 16.89
CA THR A 97 -20.52 -11.18 17.75
C THR A 97 -19.46 -10.41 16.97
N ARG A 98 -18.93 -9.35 17.58
CA ARG A 98 -17.87 -8.53 16.97
C ARG A 98 -16.57 -9.31 16.77
N ALA A 99 -16.22 -10.19 17.72
CA ALA A 99 -15.03 -11.01 17.62
C ALA A 99 -15.04 -11.90 16.37
N GLU A 100 -16.17 -12.55 16.07
CA GLU A 100 -16.32 -13.37 14.86
C GLU A 100 -16.34 -12.49 13.59
N GLN A 101 -16.98 -11.32 13.63
CA GLN A 101 -16.96 -10.39 12.50
C GLN A 101 -15.52 -9.95 12.15
N PHE A 102 -14.73 -9.60 13.16
CA PHE A 102 -13.33 -9.20 12.98
C PHE A 102 -12.47 -10.35 12.49
N GLN A 103 -12.66 -11.55 13.04
CA GLN A 103 -11.93 -12.74 12.57
C GLN A 103 -12.22 -13.00 11.09
N ILE A 104 -13.49 -12.98 10.68
CA ILE A 104 -13.86 -13.15 9.27
C ILE A 104 -13.25 -12.05 8.40
N ALA A 105 -13.29 -10.79 8.84
CA ALA A 105 -12.72 -9.68 8.08
C ALA A 105 -11.21 -9.83 7.89
N ALA A 106 -10.49 -10.17 8.97
CA ALA A 106 -9.05 -10.43 8.95
C ALA A 106 -8.69 -11.62 8.03
N ASP A 107 -9.45 -12.72 8.12
CA ASP A 107 -9.25 -13.89 7.26
C ASP A 107 -9.49 -13.55 5.79
N ARG A 108 -10.47 -12.68 5.49
CA ARG A 108 -10.77 -12.28 4.11
C ARG A 108 -9.67 -11.42 3.52
N ILE A 109 -9.25 -10.37 4.21
CA ILE A 109 -8.20 -9.47 3.70
C ILE A 109 -6.85 -10.17 3.59
N ALA A 110 -6.56 -11.17 4.43
CA ALA A 110 -5.36 -11.99 4.32
C ALA A 110 -5.27 -12.78 3.00
N THR A 111 -6.38 -12.96 2.28
CA THR A 111 -6.40 -13.57 0.94
C THR A 111 -6.18 -12.56 -0.19
N TRP A 112 -6.21 -11.27 0.11
CA TRP A 112 -6.01 -10.21 -0.88
C TRP A 112 -4.52 -9.92 -1.04
N PRO A 113 -4.08 -9.38 -2.18
CA PRO A 113 -2.75 -8.82 -2.28
C PRO A 113 -2.55 -7.77 -1.20
N MET A 114 -1.35 -7.75 -0.62
CA MET A 114 -0.97 -6.71 0.33
C MET A 114 -1.10 -5.33 -0.33
N LEU A 115 -1.73 -4.38 0.36
CA LEU A 115 -1.81 -3.01 -0.07
C LEU A 115 -0.55 -2.26 0.38
N VAL A 116 0.30 -1.90 -0.57
CA VAL A 116 1.59 -1.25 -0.34
C VAL A 116 1.42 0.27 -0.41
N PRO A 117 1.83 1.02 0.62
CA PRO A 117 1.60 2.46 0.72
C PRO A 117 2.41 3.25 -0.31
N ILE A 118 1.81 4.32 -0.83
CA ILE A 118 2.42 5.26 -1.77
C ILE A 118 2.50 6.65 -1.13
N PHE A 119 1.34 7.18 -0.75
CA PHE A 119 1.16 8.55 -0.28
C PHE A 119 -0.05 8.62 0.64
N ALA A 120 0.11 9.11 1.87
CA ALA A 120 -0.98 9.17 2.84
C ALA A 120 -1.74 7.83 2.92
N HIS A 121 -3.06 7.85 2.74
CA HIS A 121 -3.93 6.67 2.69
C HIS A 121 -4.08 6.06 1.28
N ARG A 122 -3.11 6.29 0.38
CA ARG A 122 -3.14 5.75 -0.99
C ARG A 122 -2.24 4.55 -1.11
N TYR A 123 -2.80 3.47 -1.66
CA TYR A 123 -2.15 2.17 -1.74
C TYR A 123 -2.22 1.58 -3.14
N LEU A 124 -1.21 0.80 -3.48
CA LEU A 124 -1.17 -0.04 -4.67
C LEU A 124 -1.12 -1.51 -4.23
N PRO A 125 -1.80 -2.44 -4.90
CA PRO A 125 -1.68 -3.86 -4.58
C PRO A 125 -0.27 -4.34 -4.93
N ALA A 126 0.30 -5.20 -4.10
CA ALA A 126 1.53 -5.92 -4.38
C ALA A 126 1.39 -6.85 -5.62
N HIS A 127 2.52 -7.40 -6.09
CA HIS A 127 2.52 -8.52 -7.05
C HIS A 127 1.57 -9.65 -6.57
N PRO A 128 0.84 -10.38 -7.45
CA PRO A 128 1.03 -10.55 -8.89
C PRO A 128 0.28 -9.58 -9.82
N PHE A 129 -0.24 -8.47 -9.31
CA PHE A 129 -0.93 -7.50 -10.17
C PHE A 129 0.04 -6.92 -11.21
N SER A 130 -0.28 -7.09 -12.48
CA SER A 130 0.46 -6.48 -13.59
C SER A 130 0.25 -4.97 -13.62
N GLY A 131 1.04 -4.26 -14.44
CA GLY A 131 0.91 -2.81 -14.61
C GLY A 131 -0.52 -2.37 -14.95
N GLY A 132 -0.87 -1.15 -14.55
CA GLY A 132 -2.21 -0.58 -14.63
C GLY A 132 -3.10 -0.88 -13.43
N ALA A 133 -2.52 -1.30 -12.30
CA ALA A 133 -3.27 -1.55 -11.08
C ALA A 133 -3.95 -0.27 -10.55
N PRO A 134 -5.19 -0.36 -10.03
CA PRO A 134 -5.85 0.79 -9.44
C PRO A 134 -5.17 1.23 -8.15
N VAL A 135 -5.26 2.53 -7.86
CA VAL A 135 -4.88 3.09 -6.55
C VAL A 135 -6.08 3.04 -5.63
N PHE A 136 -5.91 2.41 -4.46
CA PHE A 136 -6.91 2.30 -3.41
C PHE A 136 -6.78 3.45 -2.39
N SER A 137 -7.90 3.79 -1.74
CA SER A 137 -7.99 4.83 -0.71
C SER A 137 -9.22 4.74 0.15
#